data_AF-A0A166Q133-F1
#
_entry.id   AF-A0A166Q133-F1
#
_cell.length_a   1.000
_cell.length_b   1.000
_cell.length_c   1.000
_cell.angle_alpha   90.00
_cell.angle_beta   90.00
_cell.angle_gamma   90.00
#
_symmetry.space_group_name_H-M   'P 1'
#
loop_
_entity.id
_entity.type
_entity.pdbx_description
1 polymer ?
#
loop_
_entity_poly.entity_id
_entity_poly.type
_entity_poly.pdbx_seq_one_letter_code
_entity_poly.pdbx_strand_id
1 'polypeptide(L)'
;MIDPDLDIAGRIDALIDAELAEASRSADRITRRTARAFAQVRRVPREVTVNFSGGITQRCWSVARGDGTYRVVYLPTAGYFSLCVESDFGPLDIGVHGPALGCFGSV
;
A
#
# COMPACT_ATOMS: atom_id res chain seq x y z
N MET A 1 -12.73 -7.84 12.07
CA MET A 1 -11.55 -7.72 12.96
C MET A 1 -10.52 -8.68 12.42
N ILE A 2 -9.34 -8.20 12.05
CA ILE A 2 -8.26 -9.08 11.55
C ILE A 2 -7.70 -9.86 12.74
N ASP A 3 -7.42 -11.14 12.55
CA ASP A 3 -6.86 -12.02 13.56
C ASP A 3 -5.56 -11.43 14.14
N PRO A 4 -5.46 -11.21 15.47
CA PRO A 4 -4.29 -10.60 16.10
C PRO A 4 -3.03 -11.48 16.06
N ASP A 5 -3.18 -12.80 15.82
CA ASP A 5 -2.08 -13.76 15.81
C ASP A 5 -1.39 -13.88 14.43
N LEU A 6 -1.91 -13.17 13.41
CA LEU A 6 -1.27 -13.12 12.10
C LEU A 6 0.08 -12.39 12.17
N ASP A 7 1.06 -12.93 11.45
CA ASP A 7 2.28 -12.19 11.17
C ASP A 7 1.97 -10.90 10.37
N ILE A 8 2.94 -10.00 10.31
CA ILE A 8 2.72 -8.69 9.68
C ILE A 8 2.28 -8.80 8.22
N ALA A 9 2.79 -9.79 7.48
CA ALA A 9 2.45 -10.00 6.08
C ALA A 9 0.99 -10.47 5.95
N GLY A 10 0.56 -11.44 6.76
CA GLY A 10 -0.81 -11.91 6.80
C GLY A 10 -1.80 -10.82 7.20
N ARG A 11 -1.42 -9.94 8.14
CA ARG A 11 -2.25 -8.77 8.50
C ARG A 11 -2.41 -7.79 7.35
N ILE A 12 -1.32 -7.49 6.65
CA ILE A 12 -1.34 -6.62 5.47
C ILE A 12 -2.19 -7.23 4.35
N ASP A 13 -2.01 -8.53 4.10
CA ASP A 13 -2.77 -9.23 3.07
C ASP A 13 -4.27 -9.25 3.39
N ALA A 14 -4.64 -9.50 4.65
CA ALA A 14 -6.03 -9.44 5.09
C ALA A 14 -6.65 -8.04 4.95
N LEU A 15 -5.89 -6.96 5.21
CA LEU A 15 -6.35 -5.58 4.98
C LEU A 15 -6.64 -5.34 3.50
N ILE A 16 -5.71 -5.73 2.63
CA ILE A 16 -5.83 -5.56 1.18
C ILE A 16 -6.97 -6.42 0.62
N ASP A 17 -7.10 -7.66 1.07
CA ASP A 17 -8.15 -8.58 0.62
C ASP A 17 -9.53 -8.06 0.95
N ALA A 18 -9.72 -7.51 2.17
CA ALA A 18 -10.97 -6.87 2.56
C ALA A 18 -11.30 -5.67 1.66
N GLU A 19 -10.30 -4.84 1.34
CA GLU A 19 -10.47 -3.67 0.48
C GLU A 19 -10.80 -4.06 -0.97
N LEU A 20 -10.09 -5.05 -1.53
CA LEU A 20 -10.36 -5.59 -2.87
C LEU A 20 -11.76 -6.22 -2.95
N ALA A 21 -12.17 -6.97 -1.93
CA ALA A 21 -13.49 -7.59 -1.87
C ALA A 21 -14.60 -6.54 -1.86
N GLU A 22 -14.45 -5.47 -1.08
CA GLU A 22 -15.41 -4.36 -1.07
C GLU A 22 -15.43 -3.62 -2.40
N ALA A 23 -14.26 -3.26 -2.93
CA ALA A 23 -14.14 -2.53 -4.19
C ALA A 23 -14.74 -3.31 -5.37
N SER A 24 -14.64 -4.65 -5.39
CA SER A 24 -15.24 -5.50 -6.42
C SER A 24 -16.77 -5.41 -6.48
N ARG A 25 -17.42 -5.14 -5.34
CA ARG A 25 -18.87 -5.00 -5.19
C ARG A 25 -19.35 -3.55 -5.36
N SER A 26 -18.44 -2.58 -5.44
CA SER A 26 -18.78 -1.17 -5.62
C SER A 26 -19.56 -0.94 -6.91
N ALA A 27 -20.57 -0.05 -6.88
CA ALA A 27 -21.28 0.39 -8.08
C ALA A 27 -20.41 1.30 -8.98
N ASP A 28 -19.40 1.96 -8.42
CA ASP A 28 -18.47 2.82 -9.16
C ASP A 28 -17.51 2.00 -10.03
N ARG A 29 -17.53 2.29 -11.34
CA ARG A 29 -16.68 1.64 -12.33
C ARG A 29 -15.20 1.97 -12.12
N ILE A 30 -14.88 3.19 -11.67
CA ILE A 30 -13.48 3.60 -11.45
C ILE A 30 -12.89 2.80 -10.31
N THR A 31 -13.57 2.74 -9.16
CA THR A 31 -13.20 1.91 -8.02
C THR A 31 -12.93 0.45 -8.42
N ARG A 32 -13.83 -0.20 -9.17
CA ARG A 32 -13.62 -1.57 -9.64
C ARG A 32 -12.39 -1.71 -10.55
N ARG A 33 -12.14 -0.72 -11.41
CA ARG A 33 -10.97 -0.72 -12.31
C ARG A 33 -9.67 -0.56 -11.54
N THR A 34 -9.64 0.34 -10.57
CA THR A 34 -8.49 0.56 -9.67
C THR A 34 -8.17 -0.71 -8.89
N ALA A 35 -9.18 -1.38 -8.32
CA ALA A 35 -8.99 -2.65 -7.61
C ALA A 35 -8.39 -3.74 -8.51
N ARG A 36 -8.88 -3.87 -9.75
CA ARG A 36 -8.33 -4.83 -10.72
C ARG A 36 -6.88 -4.51 -11.08
N ALA A 37 -6.55 -3.24 -11.30
CA ALA A 37 -5.19 -2.82 -11.62
C ALA A 37 -4.25 -3.07 -10.44
N PHE A 38 -4.66 -2.73 -9.21
CA PHE A 38 -3.88 -3.01 -8.01
C PHE A 38 -3.62 -4.51 -7.83
N ALA A 39 -4.65 -5.34 -8.00
CA ALA A 39 -4.52 -6.79 -7.89
C ALA A 39 -3.51 -7.40 -8.87
N GLN A 40 -3.36 -6.83 -10.07
CA GLN A 40 -2.40 -7.29 -11.07
C GLN A 40 -0.95 -6.99 -10.70
N VAL A 41 -0.72 -5.89 -9.98
CA VAL A 41 0.62 -5.47 -9.55
C VAL A 41 0.92 -5.83 -8.09
N ARG A 42 -0.06 -6.36 -7.35
CA ARG A 42 0.12 -6.80 -5.97
C ARG A 42 1.28 -7.79 -5.88
N ARG A 43 2.03 -7.68 -4.79
CA ARG A 43 3.10 -8.60 -4.42
C ARG A 43 2.87 -9.07 -2.99
N VAL A 44 3.53 -10.17 -2.64
CA VAL A 44 3.75 -10.51 -1.23
C VAL A 44 4.41 -9.31 -0.54
N PRO A 45 3.90 -8.86 0.63
CA PRO A 45 4.48 -7.76 1.38
C PRO A 45 5.98 -7.93 1.55
N ARG A 46 6.77 -7.02 0.97
CA ARG A 46 8.23 -7.03 1.11
C ARG A 46 8.68 -5.85 1.92
N GLU A 47 9.44 -6.13 2.95
CA GLU A 47 10.07 -5.10 3.73
C GLU A 47 10.98 -4.17 2.90
N VAL A 48 10.88 -2.88 3.18
CA VAL A 48 11.65 -1.80 2.55
C VAL A 48 11.91 -0.70 3.58
N THR A 49 13.05 -0.01 3.45
CA THR A 49 13.30 1.24 4.19
C THR A 49 12.68 2.39 3.41
N VAL A 50 11.81 3.16 4.06
CA VAL A 50 11.14 4.34 3.49
C VAL A 50 11.69 5.59 4.17
N ASN A 51 11.96 6.60 3.36
CA ASN A 51 12.33 7.94 3.79
C ASN A 51 11.08 8.78 4.06
N PHE A 52 11.14 9.61 5.08
CA PHE A 52 10.09 10.56 5.44
C PHE A 52 10.66 11.98 5.49
N SER A 53 9.79 12.95 5.27
CA SER A 53 10.08 14.37 5.49
C SER A 53 10.75 14.58 6.87
N GLY A 54 11.83 15.34 6.91
CA GLY A 54 12.64 15.54 8.11
C GLY A 54 13.86 14.60 8.24
N GLY A 55 14.14 13.77 7.23
CA GLY A 55 15.35 12.94 7.19
C GLY A 55 15.27 11.67 8.02
N ILE A 56 14.05 11.25 8.37
CA ILE A 56 13.78 10.04 9.16
C ILE A 56 13.58 8.86 8.20
N THR A 57 14.01 7.67 8.63
CA THR A 57 13.74 6.42 7.90
C THR A 57 13.00 5.41 8.77
N GLN A 58 12.16 4.59 8.13
CA GLN A 58 11.41 3.54 8.83
C GLN A 58 11.28 2.27 7.97
N ARG A 59 11.29 1.10 8.62
CA ARG A 59 10.95 -0.20 8.01
C ARG A 59 9.44 -0.26 7.74
N CYS A 60 9.08 -0.41 6.48
CA CYS A 60 7.73 -0.48 5.96
C CYS A 60 7.59 -1.68 5.01
N TRP A 61 6.39 -1.96 4.48
CA TRP A 61 6.17 -3.10 3.58
C TRP A 61 5.64 -2.64 2.23
N SER A 62 6.39 -2.88 1.16
CA SER A 62 5.94 -2.72 -0.23
C SER A 62 4.90 -3.79 -0.57
N VAL A 63 3.71 -3.36 -0.99
CA VAL A 63 2.55 -4.24 -1.26
C VAL A 63 2.15 -4.31 -2.73
N ALA A 64 2.63 -3.39 -3.54
CA ALA A 64 2.55 -3.44 -4.99
C ALA A 64 3.96 -3.40 -5.60
N ARG A 65 4.12 -4.02 -6.77
CA ARG A 65 5.24 -3.74 -7.67
C ARG A 65 5.09 -2.29 -8.09
N GLY A 66 6.08 -1.46 -7.77
CA GLY A 66 6.07 -0.06 -8.20
C GLY A 66 6.07 0.03 -9.73
N ASP A 67 5.62 1.16 -10.26
CA ASP A 67 5.61 1.43 -11.71
C ASP A 67 6.91 2.09 -12.22
N GLY A 68 7.91 2.21 -11.34
CA GLY A 68 9.16 2.92 -11.59
C GLY A 68 9.15 4.38 -11.11
N THR A 69 7.98 4.93 -10.80
CA THR A 69 7.81 6.29 -10.26
C THR A 69 7.19 6.25 -8.86
N TYR A 70 6.20 5.40 -8.65
CA TYR A 70 5.41 5.30 -7.43
C TYR A 70 5.34 3.87 -6.90
N ARG A 71 5.11 3.77 -5.59
CA ARG A 71 4.89 2.50 -4.88
C ARG A 71 3.97 2.71 -3.69
N VAL A 72 3.07 1.77 -3.47
CA VAL A 72 2.27 1.69 -2.24
C VAL A 72 3.02 0.86 -1.18
N VAL A 73 3.13 1.42 0.02
CA VAL A 73 3.74 0.78 1.19
C VAL A 73 2.78 0.79 2.38
N TYR A 74 2.90 -0.20 3.28
CA TYR A 74 2.23 -0.24 4.57
C TYR A 74 3.14 0.31 5.67
N LEU A 75 2.59 1.20 6.51
CA LEU A 75 3.27 1.81 7.64
C LEU A 75 2.87 1.08 8.95
N PRO A 76 3.76 0.27 9.55
CA PRO A 76 3.40 -0.61 10.66
C PRO A 76 2.95 0.13 11.91
N THR A 77 3.57 1.28 12.21
CA THR A 77 3.29 2.06 13.42
C THR A 77 1.95 2.77 13.33
N ALA A 78 1.56 3.17 12.12
CA ALA A 78 0.34 3.95 11.90
C ALA A 78 -0.86 3.07 11.50
N GLY A 79 -0.60 1.86 10.99
CA GLY A 79 -1.63 0.89 10.66
C GLY A 79 -2.34 1.11 9.32
N TYR A 80 -1.79 1.96 8.45
CA TYR A 80 -2.36 2.31 7.14
C TYR A 80 -1.31 2.28 6.01
N PHE A 81 -1.74 2.60 4.79
CA PHE A 81 -0.88 2.65 3.61
C PHE A 81 -0.45 4.07 3.25
N SER A 82 0.66 4.17 2.54
CA SER A 82 1.22 5.39 1.98
C SER A 82 1.58 5.19 0.51
N LEU A 83 1.38 6.23 -0.29
CA LEU A 83 2.02 6.36 -1.60
C LEU A 83 3.41 6.98 -1.42
N CYS A 84 4.42 6.29 -1.94
CA CYS A 84 5.79 6.78 -2.00
C CYS A 84 6.20 7.02 -3.45
N VAL A 85 7.07 8.00 -3.67
CA VAL A 85 7.83 8.15 -4.92
C VAL A 85 9.11 7.35 -4.84
N GLU A 86 9.52 6.70 -5.94
CA GLU A 86 10.86 6.12 -6.05
C GLU A 86 11.89 7.25 -6.18
N SER A 87 13.03 7.09 -5.52
CA SER A 87 14.16 8.04 -5.61
C SER A 87 15.49 7.30 -5.51
N ASP A 88 16.59 7.99 -5.82
CA ASP A 88 17.94 7.44 -5.69
C ASP A 88 18.31 7.01 -4.25
N PHE A 89 17.59 7.54 -3.26
CA PHE A 89 17.76 7.21 -1.84
C PHE A 89 16.75 6.16 -1.35
N GLY A 90 16.01 5.53 -2.27
CA GLY A 90 14.90 4.62 -1.97
C GLY A 90 13.55 5.33 -1.94
N PRO A 91 12.47 4.63 -1.58
CA PRO A 91 11.12 5.21 -1.58
C PRO A 91 11.00 6.36 -0.58
N LEU A 92 10.36 7.45 -0.98
CA LEU A 92 10.08 8.63 -0.17
C LEU A 92 8.57 8.79 -0.02
N ASP A 93 8.10 8.84 1.23
CA ASP A 93 6.71 9.19 1.56
C ASP A 93 6.40 10.63 1.13
N ILE A 94 5.27 10.81 0.44
CA ILE A 94 4.83 12.13 -0.04
C ILE A 94 3.55 12.63 0.66
N GLY A 95 3.17 12.05 1.80
CA GLY A 95 2.02 12.49 2.59
C GLY A 95 0.64 12.06 2.07
N VAL A 96 0.58 11.15 1.10
CA VAL A 96 -0.69 10.56 0.62
C VAL A 96 -0.93 9.25 1.35
N HIS A 97 -1.77 9.30 2.39
CA HIS A 97 -2.00 8.20 3.33
C HIS A 97 -3.46 7.72 3.32
N GLY A 98 -3.68 6.44 3.65
CA GLY A 98 -5.01 5.89 3.81
C GLY A 98 -5.12 4.41 3.42
N PRO A 99 -6.25 3.98 2.84
CA PRO A 99 -6.42 2.64 2.26
C PRO A 99 -5.49 2.40 1.07
N ALA A 100 -5.19 1.12 0.78
CA ALA A 100 -4.23 0.77 -0.26
C ALA A 100 -4.68 1.18 -1.66
N LEU A 101 -5.97 0.99 -1.99
CA LEU A 101 -6.53 1.42 -3.28
C LEU A 101 -6.65 2.93 -3.36
N GLY A 102 -6.88 3.61 -2.24
CA GLY A 102 -6.86 5.07 -2.17
C GLY A 102 -5.50 5.64 -2.53
N CYS A 103 -4.43 5.13 -1.91
CA CYS A 103 -3.06 5.51 -2.24
C CYS A 103 -2.71 5.14 -3.69
N PHE A 104 -3.08 3.95 -4.14
CA PHE A 104 -2.79 3.48 -5.50
C PHE A 104 -3.50 4.30 -6.59
N GLY A 105 -4.77 4.66 -6.37
CA GLY A 105 -5.59 5.41 -7.32
C GLY A 105 -5.40 6.93 -7.26
N SER A 106 -4.44 7.42 -6.48
CA SER A 106 -4.13 8.85 -6.37
C SER A 106 -3.26 9.37 -7.53
N VAL A 107 -2.78 8.47 -8.41
CA VAL A 107 -1.93 8.76 -9.59
C VAL A 107 -2.50 8.12 -10.85
#